data_AF-K1T5R4-F1
#
_entry.id   AF-K1T5R4-F1
#
_cell.length_a   1.000
_cell.length_b   1.000
_cell.length_c   1.000
_cell.angle_alpha   90.00
_cell.angle_beta   90.00
_cell.angle_gamma   90.00
#
_symmetry.space_group_name_H-M   'P 1'
#
loop_
_entity.id
_entity.type
_entity.pdbx_description
1 polymer ?
#
loop_
_entity_poly.entity_id
_entity_poly.type
_entity_poly.pdbx_seq_one_letter_code
_entity_poly.pdbx_strand_id
1 'polypeptide(L)'
;TLLRDNDWICNLTHVIGVKLPDEPGSMAKAMNVIASNGYSVDYVYAFLARGTDDALMVFRVKDEDTDKVAALLVRSGMKTVDQEDLAKM
;
A
#
# COMPACT_ATOMS: atom_id res chain seq x y z
N THR A 1 -20.99 11.68 8.01
CA THR A 1 -19.99 10.72 8.59
C THR A 1 -19.47 11.38 9.83
N LEU A 2 -19.30 10.62 10.91
CA LEU A 2 -18.97 11.13 12.25
C LEU A 2 -17.97 12.29 12.24
N LEU A 3 -16.88 12.22 11.46
CA LEU A 3 -15.88 13.29 11.34
C LEU A 3 -16.43 14.60 10.72
N ARG A 4 -17.13 14.52 9.58
CA ARG A 4 -17.73 15.70 8.93
C ARG A 4 -18.86 16.29 9.78
N ASP A 5 -19.62 15.42 10.46
CA ASP A 5 -20.74 15.81 11.31
C ASP A 5 -20.26 16.53 12.60
N ASN A 6 -18.96 16.48 12.90
CA ASN A 6 -18.30 17.19 14.00
C ASN A 6 -17.37 18.33 13.50
N ASP A 7 -17.57 18.82 12.27
CA ASP A 7 -16.81 19.93 11.67
C ASP A 7 -15.31 19.67 11.43
N TRP A 8 -14.90 18.40 11.28
CA TRP A 8 -13.51 18.08 10.91
C TRP A 8 -13.31 18.13 9.41
N ILE A 9 -12.19 18.74 8.98
CA ILE A 9 -11.73 18.67 7.60
C ILE A 9 -11.06 17.32 7.38
N CYS A 10 -11.68 16.47 6.56
CA CYS A 10 -11.13 15.16 6.21
C CYS A 10 -11.27 14.89 4.72
N ASN A 11 -10.29 14.16 4.18
CA ASN A 11 -10.32 13.70 2.79
C ASN A 11 -10.08 12.19 2.73
N LEU A 12 -10.70 11.54 1.74
CA LEU A 12 -10.47 10.14 1.44
C LEU A 12 -9.41 10.06 0.34
N THR A 13 -8.49 9.13 0.51
CA THR A 13 -7.31 8.99 -0.34
C THR A 13 -7.16 7.52 -0.69
N HIS A 14 -7.04 7.20 -1.98
CA HIS A 14 -6.81 5.83 -2.42
C HIS A 14 -5.36 5.41 -2.18
N VAL A 15 -5.16 4.22 -1.63
CA VAL A 15 -3.84 3.68 -1.31
C VAL A 15 -3.78 2.20 -1.64
N ILE A 16 -2.57 1.69 -1.81
CA ILE A 16 -2.33 0.28 -2.16
C ILE A 16 -1.67 -0.40 -0.97
N GLY A 17 -2.38 -1.35 -0.34
CA GLY A 17 -1.81 -2.21 0.69
C GLY A 17 -1.13 -3.43 0.09
N VAL A 18 0.07 -3.77 0.57
CA VAL A 18 0.86 -4.91 0.10
C VAL A 18 1.51 -5.62 1.28
N LYS A 19 1.41 -6.95 1.33
CA LYS A 19 2.21 -7.80 2.24
C LYS A 19 3.49 -8.23 1.53
N LEU A 20 4.61 -7.97 2.17
CA LEU A 20 5.94 -8.36 1.73
C LEU A 20 6.60 -9.18 2.84
N PRO A 21 7.48 -10.15 2.53
CA PRO A 21 8.25 -10.83 3.56
C PRO A 21 9.11 -9.84 4.36
N ASP A 22 9.19 -9.99 5.68
CA ASP A 22 10.03 -9.16 6.55
C ASP A 22 11.51 -9.59 6.47
N GLU A 23 12.11 -9.35 5.30
CA GLU A 23 13.51 -9.64 5.02
C GLU A 23 14.21 -8.43 4.37
N PRO A 24 15.53 -8.30 4.54
CA PRO A 24 16.30 -7.24 3.88
C PRO A 24 16.07 -7.22 2.37
N GLY A 25 15.70 -6.06 1.85
CA GLY A 25 15.51 -5.84 0.42
C GLY A 25 14.10 -6.10 -0.11
N SER A 26 13.15 -6.58 0.71
CA SER A 26 11.75 -6.75 0.28
C SER A 26 11.12 -5.46 -0.22
N MET A 27 11.31 -4.34 0.50
CA MET A 27 10.86 -3.02 0.04
C MET A 27 11.52 -2.61 -1.27
N ALA A 28 12.82 -2.87 -1.42
CA ALA A 28 13.56 -2.53 -2.63
C ALA A 28 13.00 -3.27 -3.85
N LYS A 29 12.62 -4.56 -3.71
CA LYS A 29 11.94 -5.33 -4.76
C LYS A 29 10.65 -4.65 -5.21
N ALA A 30 9.79 -4.25 -4.26
CA ALA A 30 8.53 -3.56 -4.55
C ALA A 30 8.75 -2.20 -5.22
N MET A 31 9.64 -1.38 -4.67
CA MET A 31 9.97 -0.05 -5.22
C MET A 31 10.58 -0.12 -6.61
N ASN A 32 11.46 -1.10 -6.87
CA ASN A 32 12.05 -1.30 -8.19
C ASN A 32 11.00 -1.65 -9.24
N VAL A 33 10.02 -2.51 -8.91
CA VAL A 33 8.91 -2.82 -9.81
C VAL A 33 8.14 -1.55 -10.19
N ILE A 34 7.80 -0.71 -9.22
CA ILE A 34 7.06 0.54 -9.46
C ILE A 34 7.89 1.49 -10.33
N ALA A 35 9.15 1.72 -9.95
CA ALA A 35 10.05 2.66 -10.63
C ALA A 35 10.42 2.22 -12.06
N SER A 36 10.71 0.93 -12.28
CA SER A 36 11.05 0.40 -13.62
C SER A 36 9.88 0.46 -14.60
N ASN A 37 8.65 0.65 -14.12
CA ASN A 37 7.46 0.83 -14.94
C ASN A 37 7.04 2.31 -15.07
N GLY A 38 7.87 3.25 -14.60
CA GLY A 38 7.67 4.69 -14.77
C GLY A 38 6.67 5.31 -13.79
N TYR A 39 6.25 4.58 -12.76
CA TYR A 39 5.36 5.12 -11.72
C TYR A 39 6.16 5.75 -10.58
N SER A 40 5.58 6.75 -9.94
CA SER A 40 6.15 7.42 -8.78
C SER A 40 5.31 7.17 -7.53
N VAL A 41 6.00 7.08 -6.40
CA VAL A 41 5.39 6.90 -5.07
C VAL A 41 5.48 8.22 -4.34
N ASP A 42 4.34 8.72 -3.85
CA ASP A 42 4.28 9.99 -3.11
C ASP A 42 4.77 9.78 -1.66
N TYR A 43 4.28 8.72 -1.02
CA TYR A 43 4.73 8.29 0.30
C TYR A 43 4.41 6.81 0.55
N VAL A 44 5.09 6.23 1.53
CA VAL A 44 4.88 4.85 1.99
C VAL A 44 4.77 4.84 3.51
N TYR A 45 3.81 4.07 4.02
CA TYR A 45 3.81 3.64 5.42
C TYR A 45 4.16 2.16 5.51
N ALA A 46 5.00 1.78 6.46
CA ALA A 46 5.40 0.40 6.69
C ALA A 46 5.10 0.00 8.13
N PHE A 47 4.50 -1.17 8.30
CA PHE A 47 4.11 -1.73 9.58
C PHE A 47 4.58 -3.19 9.66
N LEU A 48 5.09 -3.59 10.81
CA LEU A 48 5.32 -5.00 11.10
C LEU A 48 3.98 -5.62 11.53
N ALA A 49 3.52 -6.62 10.79
CA ALA A 49 2.31 -7.33 11.16
C ALA A 49 2.61 -8.26 12.34
N ARG A 50 1.92 -8.05 13.47
CA ARG A 50 2.15 -8.86 14.68
C ARG A 50 1.73 -10.30 14.43
N GLY A 51 2.62 -11.24 14.72
CA GLY A 51 2.35 -12.68 14.61
C GLY A 51 2.48 -13.26 13.20
N THR A 52 3.06 -12.51 12.26
CA THR A 52 3.42 -13.00 10.92
C THR A 52 4.84 -12.58 10.58
N ASP A 53 5.53 -13.36 9.74
CA ASP A 53 6.85 -13.00 9.18
C ASP A 53 6.74 -12.01 8.00
N ASP A 54 5.61 -11.30 7.88
CA ASP A 54 5.31 -10.36 6.81
C ASP A 54 5.30 -8.91 7.34
N ALA A 55 5.81 -7.99 6.53
CA ALA A 55 5.65 -6.55 6.66
C ALA A 55 4.50 -6.06 5.76
N LEU A 56 3.62 -5.23 6.33
CA LEU A 56 2.59 -4.52 5.59
C LEU A 56 3.14 -3.17 5.10
N MET A 57 3.01 -2.91 3.81
CA MET A 57 3.32 -1.62 3.20
C MET A 57 2.09 -1.00 2.58
N VAL A 58 1.88 0.28 2.84
CA VAL A 58 0.80 1.08 2.27
C VAL A 58 1.42 2.15 1.38
N PHE A 59 1.28 1.97 0.07
CA PHE A 59 1.80 2.89 -0.94
C PHE A 59 0.75 3.91 -1.33
N ARG A 60 1.14 5.19 -1.34
CA ARG A 60 0.41 6.23 -2.05
C ARG A 60 1.10 6.52 -3.37
N VAL A 61 0.31 6.50 -4.43
CA VAL A 61 0.67 6.94 -5.77
C VAL A 61 -0.38 7.93 -6.26
N LYS A 62 -0.17 8.50 -7.44
CA LYS A 62 -1.20 9.31 -8.10
C LYS A 62 -2.50 8.51 -8.26
N ASP A 63 -3.64 9.16 -8.01
CA ASP A 63 -4.95 8.51 -8.05
C ASP A 63 -5.19 7.78 -9.38
N GLU A 64 -4.86 8.41 -10.51
CA GLU A 64 -5.01 7.85 -11.87
C GLU A 64 -4.14 6.60 -12.16
N ASP A 65 -3.13 6.36 -11.33
CA ASP A 65 -2.20 5.23 -11.46
C ASP A 65 -2.45 4.11 -10.44
N THR A 66 -3.31 4.35 -9.45
CA THR A 66 -3.52 3.44 -8.32
C THR A 66 -3.86 2.02 -8.77
N ASP A 67 -4.85 1.85 -9.65
CA ASP A 67 -5.28 0.53 -10.13
C ASP A 67 -4.20 -0.14 -10.99
N LYS A 68 -3.46 0.64 -11.79
CA LYS A 68 -2.40 0.13 -12.67
C LYS A 68 -1.21 -0.37 -11.85
N VAL A 69 -0.83 0.38 -10.83
CA VAL A 69 0.25 0.02 -9.90
C VAL A 69 -0.16 -1.18 -9.05
N ALA A 70 -1.39 -1.23 -8.54
CA ALA A 70 -1.89 -2.38 -7.81
C ALA A 70 -1.84 -3.66 -8.66
N ALA A 71 -2.35 -3.60 -9.90
CA ALA A 71 -2.29 -4.73 -10.83
C ALA A 71 -0.85 -5.11 -11.21
N LEU A 72 0.05 -4.14 -11.34
CA LEU A 72 1.47 -4.38 -11.57
C LEU A 72 2.10 -5.16 -10.41
N LEU A 73 1.87 -4.73 -9.17
CA LEU A 73 2.43 -5.37 -7.99
C LEU A 73 1.93 -6.83 -7.86
N VAL A 74 0.64 -7.08 -8.13
CA VAL A 74 0.07 -8.44 -8.17
C VAL A 74 0.74 -9.30 -9.25
N ARG A 75 0.91 -8.77 -10.47
CA ARG A 75 1.60 -9.50 -11.56
C ARG A 75 3.07 -9.80 -11.25
N SER A 76 3.71 -8.96 -10.42
CA SER A 76 5.08 -9.17 -9.94
C SER A 76 5.16 -10.13 -8.74
N GLY A 77 4.06 -10.79 -8.37
CA GLY A 77 4.02 -11.82 -7.34
C GLY A 77 3.82 -11.30 -5.91
N MET A 78 3.52 -10.02 -5.74
CA MET A 78 3.22 -9.43 -4.42
C MET A 78 1.75 -9.61 -4.07
N LYS A 79 1.47 -9.85 -2.78
CA LYS A 79 0.10 -9.99 -2.29
C LYS A 79 -0.44 -8.64 -1.88
N THR A 80 -1.43 -8.13 -2.60
CA THR A 80 -2.18 -6.94 -2.19
C THR A 80 -3.11 -7.28 -1.02
N VAL A 81 -3.34 -6.30 -0.16
CA VAL A 81 -4.20 -6.40 1.01
C VAL A 81 -5.46 -5.61 0.74
N ASP A 82 -6.61 -6.22 0.98
CA ASP A 82 -7.89 -5.53 0.85
C ASP A 82 -8.22 -4.70 2.10
N GLN A 83 -9.30 -3.91 2.01
CA GLN A 83 -9.72 -3.05 3.11
C GLN A 83 -10.18 -3.86 4.34
N GLU A 84 -10.74 -5.05 4.15
CA GLU A 84 -11.20 -5.89 5.26
C GLU A 84 -10.04 -6.48 6.06
N ASP A 85 -9.00 -6.92 5.37
CA ASP A 85 -7.75 -7.41 5.94
C ASP A 85 -7.06 -6.28 6.71
N LEU A 86 -7.01 -5.07 6.14
CA LEU A 86 -6.44 -3.89 6.82
C LEU A 86 -7.22 -3.53 8.10
N ALA A 87 -8.55 -3.66 8.09
CA ALA A 87 -9.38 -3.34 9.25
C ALA A 87 -9.28 -4.35 10.39
N LYS A 88 -8.78 -5.57 10.12
CA LYS A 88 -8.64 -6.66 11.09
C LYS A 88 -7.24 -6.75 11.73
N MET A 89 -6.28 -5.95 11.25
CA MET A 89 -4.91 -5.86 11.80
C MET A 89 -4.83 -4.94 13.01
#